data_AF-A0A920RQT1-F1
#
_entry.id   AF-A0A920RQT1-F1
#
_cell.length_a   1.000
_cell.length_b   1.000
_cell.length_c   1.000
_cell.angle_alpha   90.00
_cell.angle_beta   90.00
_cell.angle_gamma   90.00
#
_symmetry.space_group_name_H-M   'P 1'
#
loop_
_entity.id
_entity.type
_entity.pdbx_description
1 polymer ?
#
loop_
_entity_poly.entity_id
_entity_poly.type
_entity_poly.pdbx_seq_one_letter_code
_entity_poly.pdbx_strand_id
1 'polypeptide(L)'
;MTIDLWKRIPVSAGLAGGSTDAAATLVALDRLWELGLAAEELLTLAARLGSDVSFFVRGIPAAICRGRGEEIHPVGRPLGGPVVVSRPASGLSTAEVYRHCQVALVPCRSSRWLIRWPTVGLPPLRGFSTTLCNRLRQP
;
A
#
# COMPACT_ATOMS: atom_id res chain seq x y z
N MET A 1 5.67 27.54 8.54
CA MET A 1 5.84 26.58 7.44
C MET A 1 4.48 25.98 7.13
N THR A 2 4.15 25.86 5.85
CA THR A 2 2.87 25.29 5.38
C THR A 2 3.19 24.08 4.50
N ILE A 3 2.36 23.04 4.56
CA ILE A 3 2.46 21.85 3.71
C ILE A 3 1.16 21.75 2.91
N ASP A 4 1.28 21.87 1.58
CA ASP A 4 0.15 21.72 0.66
C ASP A 4 0.19 20.35 -0.01
N LEU A 5 -0.92 19.61 0.08
CA LEU A 5 -1.03 18.26 -0.47
C LEU A 5 -1.92 18.23 -1.70
N TRP A 6 -1.32 17.94 -2.87
CA TRP A 6 -2.06 17.67 -4.09
C TRP A 6 -2.33 16.18 -4.25
N LYS A 7 -3.54 15.77 -3.86
CA LYS A 7 -3.93 14.35 -3.79
C LYS A 7 -4.30 13.78 -5.16
N ARG A 8 -3.37 13.07 -5.78
CA ARG A 8 -3.63 12.22 -6.96
C ARG A 8 -3.93 10.76 -6.61
N ILE A 9 -3.38 10.26 -5.50
CA ILE A 9 -3.68 8.93 -4.98
C ILE A 9 -5.02 9.02 -4.22
N PRO A 10 -6.06 8.26 -4.62
CA PRO A 10 -7.37 8.35 -3.98
C PRO A 10 -7.31 7.95 -2.50
N VAL A 11 -7.96 8.74 -1.64
CA VAL A 11 -8.00 8.52 -0.19
C VAL A 11 -8.68 7.18 0.14
N SER A 12 -8.10 6.37 1.03
CA SER A 12 -8.65 5.05 1.42
C SER A 12 -8.73 4.02 0.27
N ALA A 13 -7.80 4.09 -0.71
CA ALA A 13 -7.72 3.13 -1.82
C ALA A 13 -6.92 1.85 -1.51
N GLY A 14 -6.29 1.75 -0.34
CA GLY A 14 -5.30 0.70 -0.07
C GLY A 14 -3.99 0.87 -0.86
N LEU A 15 -3.73 2.07 -1.42
CA LEU A 15 -2.53 2.40 -2.20
C LEU A 15 -1.47 3.17 -1.38
N ALA A 16 -1.61 3.14 -0.04
CA ALA A 16 -0.71 3.81 0.91
C ALA A 16 -0.46 5.31 0.66
N GLY A 17 -1.40 6.02 0.03
CA GLY A 17 -1.20 7.42 -0.36
C GLY A 17 -0.95 8.38 0.80
N GLY A 18 -1.49 8.14 1.99
CA GLY A 18 -1.17 8.94 3.19
C GLY A 18 0.24 8.67 3.72
N SER A 19 0.67 7.41 3.68
CA SER A 19 2.03 7.00 4.05
C SER A 19 3.08 7.59 3.11
N THR A 20 2.76 7.69 1.81
CA THR A 20 3.61 8.39 0.83
C THR A 20 3.71 9.89 1.15
N ASP A 21 2.61 10.56 1.49
CA ASP A 21 2.64 11.98 1.88
C ASP A 21 3.52 12.19 3.13
N ALA A 22 3.38 11.33 4.14
CA ALA A 22 4.15 11.39 5.38
C ALA A 22 5.65 11.16 5.13
N ALA A 23 5.99 10.18 4.30
CA ALA A 23 7.38 9.92 3.90
C ALA A 23 8.00 11.10 3.14
N ALA A 24 7.27 11.65 2.16
CA ALA A 24 7.72 12.81 1.40
C ALA A 24 7.92 14.04 2.29
N THR A 25 7.00 14.26 3.24
CA THR A 25 7.09 15.34 4.22
C THR A 25 8.31 15.17 5.12
N LEU A 26 8.55 13.95 5.65
CA LEU A 26 9.68 13.66 6.52
C LEU A 26 11.02 13.93 5.81
N VAL A 27 11.17 13.46 4.57
CA VAL A 27 12.36 13.70 3.75
C VAL A 27 12.52 15.19 3.41
N ALA A 28 11.42 15.89 3.14
CA ALA A 28 11.46 17.33 2.88
C ALA A 28 11.89 18.14 4.11
N LEU A 29 11.43 17.76 5.31
CA LEU A 29 11.78 18.41 6.57
C LEU A 29 13.25 18.21 6.93
N ASP A 30 13.77 17.00 6.79
CA ASP A 30 15.20 16.72 6.99
C ASP A 30 16.09 17.61 6.12
N ARG A 31 15.69 17.80 4.85
CA ARG A 31 16.39 18.70 3.91
C ARG A 31 16.21 20.18 4.24
N LEU A 32 14.99 20.62 4.55
CA LEU A 32 14.68 22.03 4.79
C LEU A 32 15.34 22.56 6.07
N TRP A 33 15.49 21.70 7.07
CA TRP A 33 16.13 22.03 8.34
C TRP A 33 17.60 21.65 8.40
N GLU A 34 18.17 21.15 7.31
CA GLU A 34 19.58 20.78 7.20
C GLU A 34 20.04 19.83 8.32
N LEU A 35 19.17 18.89 8.73
CA LEU A 35 19.44 18.00 9.86
C LEU A 35 20.51 16.95 9.53
N GLY A 36 20.62 16.57 8.24
CA GLY A 36 21.62 15.62 7.77
C GLY A 36 21.46 14.23 8.39
N LEU A 37 20.22 13.81 8.65
CA LEU A 37 19.94 12.52 9.28
C LEU A 37 20.45 11.36 8.41
N ALA A 38 21.02 10.35 9.06
CA ALA A 38 21.35 9.10 8.40
C ALA A 38 20.07 8.40 7.91
N ALA A 39 20.21 7.56 6.88
CA ALA A 39 19.06 6.85 6.30
C ALA A 39 18.33 5.99 7.35
N GLU A 40 19.07 5.38 8.26
CA GLU A 40 18.54 4.55 9.35
C GLU A 40 17.75 5.38 10.38
N GLU A 41 18.15 6.62 10.64
CA GLU A 41 17.43 7.54 11.52
C GLU A 41 16.10 7.97 10.90
N LEU A 42 16.11 8.33 9.61
CA LEU A 42 14.89 8.62 8.85
C LEU A 42 13.93 7.42 8.84
N LEU A 43 14.44 6.20 8.69
CA LEU A 43 13.62 4.99 8.74
C LEU A 43 13.06 4.70 10.13
N THR A 44 13.83 5.01 11.18
CA THR A 44 13.36 4.90 12.57
C THR A 44 12.20 5.85 12.82
N LEU A 45 12.29 7.10 12.33
CA LEU A 45 11.19 8.06 12.39
C LEU A 45 10.00 7.63 11.54
N ALA A 46 10.25 7.15 10.32
CA ALA A 46 9.22 6.65 9.41
C ALA A 46 8.40 5.53 10.05
N ALA A 47 9.07 4.56 10.67
CA ALA A 47 8.42 3.44 11.34
C ALA A 47 7.47 3.92 12.45
N ARG A 48 7.81 5.01 13.16
CA ARG A 48 6.94 5.59 14.20
C ARG A 48 5.70 6.27 13.62
N LEU A 49 5.79 6.84 12.42
CA LEU A 49 4.67 7.48 11.73
C LEU A 49 3.67 6.46 11.16
N GLY A 50 4.16 5.34 10.64
CA GLY A 50 3.31 4.28 10.11
C GLY A 50 4.11 3.14 9.49
N SER A 51 3.52 1.94 9.48
CA SER A 51 4.17 0.73 8.93
C SER A 51 4.65 0.94 7.50
N ASP A 52 3.81 1.55 6.65
CA ASP A 52 4.09 1.67 5.23
C ASP A 52 5.02 2.85 4.90
N VAL A 53 5.23 3.77 5.85
CA VAL A 53 6.03 5.00 5.63
C VAL A 53 7.49 4.63 5.33
N SER A 54 8.03 3.62 6.03
CA SER A 54 9.41 3.14 5.84
C SER A 54 9.71 2.71 4.41
N PHE A 55 8.74 2.09 3.72
CA PHE A 55 8.91 1.69 2.32
C PHE A 55 9.12 2.92 1.40
N PHE A 56 8.31 3.96 1.58
CA PHE A 56 8.40 5.17 0.77
C PHE A 56 9.61 6.03 1.11
N VAL A 57 10.06 6.05 2.38
CA VAL A 57 11.33 6.68 2.77
C VAL A 57 12.52 5.94 2.15
N ARG A 58 12.48 4.61 2.11
CA ARG A 58 13.54 3.81 1.48
C ARG A 58 13.63 4.05 -0.03
N GLY A 59 12.50 4.34 -0.70
CA GLY A 59 12.48 4.80 -2.09
C GLY A 59 12.86 3.74 -3.14
N ILE A 60 12.62 2.46 -2.86
CA ILE A 60 12.97 1.34 -3.73
C ILE A 60 11.77 0.82 -4.53
N PRO A 61 11.97 0.24 -5.73
CA PRO A 61 10.87 -0.14 -6.62
C PRO A 61 10.09 -1.36 -6.16
N ALA A 62 10.72 -2.27 -5.42
CA ALA A 62 10.11 -3.49 -4.90
C ALA A 62 10.83 -3.99 -3.65
N ALA A 63 10.07 -4.51 -2.69
CA ALA A 63 10.60 -5.08 -1.45
C ALA A 63 9.66 -6.14 -0.91
N ILE A 64 10.21 -7.05 -0.11
CA ILE A 64 9.46 -7.82 0.87
C ILE A 64 9.51 -7.03 2.18
N CYS A 65 8.35 -6.64 2.70
CA CYS A 65 8.23 -5.98 3.98
C CYS A 65 7.89 -7.00 5.08
N ARG A 66 8.58 -6.95 6.22
CA ARG A 66 8.37 -7.81 7.39
C ARG A 66 8.01 -6.98 8.63
N GLY A 67 7.86 -7.65 9.77
CA GLY A 67 7.32 -7.05 10.99
C GLY A 67 5.84 -6.71 10.79
N ARG A 68 5.47 -5.46 11.06
CA ARG A 68 4.18 -4.89 10.68
C ARG A 68 4.24 -4.15 9.33
N GLY A 69 5.38 -4.16 8.65
CA GLY A 69 5.63 -3.54 7.34
C GLY A 69 6.85 -2.61 7.31
N GLU A 70 7.48 -2.36 8.45
CA GLU A 70 8.59 -1.41 8.59
C GLU A 70 9.96 -2.01 8.22
N GLU A 71 10.10 -3.33 8.25
CA GLU A 71 11.36 -4.01 7.91
C GLU A 71 11.44 -4.25 6.40
N ILE A 72 12.24 -3.46 5.71
CA ILE A 72 12.29 -3.43 4.24
C ILE A 72 13.43 -4.30 3.70
N HIS A 73 13.10 -5.39 3.00
CA HIS A 73 14.05 -6.26 2.32
C HIS A 73 13.92 -6.11 0.79
N PRO A 74 14.87 -5.44 0.11
CA PRO A 74 14.81 -5.24 -1.33
C PRO A 74 14.74 -6.56 -2.10
N VAL A 75 13.99 -6.57 -3.21
CA VAL A 75 13.93 -7.71 -4.12
C VAL A 75 14.17 -7.29 -5.57
N GLY A 76 14.46 -8.28 -6.42
CA GLY A 76 14.60 -8.09 -7.86
C GLY A 76 13.34 -7.50 -8.51
N ARG A 77 13.53 -6.91 -9.69
CA ARG A 77 12.60 -6.05 -10.44
C ARG A 77 11.13 -6.56 -10.41
N PRO A 78 10.13 -5.66 -10.25
CA PRO A 78 8.72 -6.02 -10.25
C PRO A 78 8.29 -6.69 -11.56
N LEU A 79 7.20 -7.46 -11.51
CA LEU A 79 6.52 -8.01 -12.68
C LEU A 79 6.23 -6.88 -13.68
N GLY A 80 6.74 -7.02 -14.91
CA GLY A 80 6.49 -6.05 -15.97
C GLY A 80 5.08 -6.19 -16.56
N GLY A 81 4.59 -5.13 -17.20
CA GLY A 81 3.32 -5.11 -17.91
C GLY A 81 2.35 -4.02 -17.42
N PRO A 82 1.29 -3.75 -18.18
CA PRO A 82 0.26 -2.80 -17.76
C PRO A 82 -0.56 -3.35 -16.59
N VAL A 83 -0.81 -2.50 -15.59
CA VAL A 83 -1.68 -2.80 -14.44
C VAL A 83 -2.86 -1.85 -14.45
N VAL A 84 -4.06 -2.37 -14.23
CA VAL A 84 -5.28 -1.59 -14.05
C VAL A 84 -5.72 -1.68 -12.60
N VAL A 85 -5.89 -0.52 -11.94
CA VAL A 85 -6.40 -0.44 -10.57
C VAL A 85 -7.88 -0.08 -10.61
N SER A 86 -8.72 -0.98 -10.08
CA SER A 86 -10.15 -0.74 -9.89
C SER A 86 -10.44 -0.42 -8.43
N ARG A 87 -10.94 0.78 -8.15
CA ARG A 87 -11.29 1.22 -6.80
C ARG A 87 -12.82 1.24 -6.61
N PRO A 88 -13.37 0.60 -5.57
CA PRO A 88 -14.77 0.78 -5.21
C PRO A 88 -15.07 2.21 -4.74
N ALA A 89 -16.35 2.62 -4.79
CA ALA A 89 -16.77 3.95 -4.36
C ALA A 89 -16.44 4.23 -2.89
N SER A 90 -16.60 3.22 -2.03
CA SER A 90 -16.28 3.29 -0.60
C SER A 90 -14.99 2.55 -0.27
N GLY A 91 -14.16 3.15 0.60
CA GLY A 91 -13.02 2.47 1.21
C GLY A 91 -13.42 1.73 2.50
N LEU A 92 -12.54 0.84 2.96
CA LEU A 92 -12.65 0.22 4.29
C LEU A 92 -11.64 0.85 5.24
N SER A 93 -11.98 0.91 6.53
CA SER A 93 -11.03 1.31 7.57
C SER A 93 -10.03 0.19 7.81
N THR A 94 -8.72 0.49 7.66
CA THR A 94 -7.64 -0.46 7.97
C THR A 94 -7.82 -1.06 9.37
N ALA A 95 -8.10 -0.22 10.38
CA ALA A 95 -8.30 -0.68 11.75
C ALA A 95 -9.51 -1.62 11.88
N GLU A 96 -10.61 -1.34 11.18
CA GLU A 96 -11.79 -2.21 11.21
C GLU A 96 -11.53 -3.55 10.51
N VAL A 97 -10.79 -3.54 9.40
CA VAL A 97 -10.36 -4.76 8.71
C VAL A 97 -9.49 -5.63 9.62
N TYR A 98 -8.48 -5.05 10.28
CA TYR A 98 -7.63 -5.80 11.20
C TYR A 98 -8.40 -6.35 12.42
N ARG A 99 -9.39 -5.61 12.95
CA ARG A 99 -10.23 -6.10 14.06
C ARG A 99 -11.05 -7.34 13.71
N HIS A 100 -11.49 -7.46 12.46
CA HIS A 100 -12.27 -8.61 11.98
C HIS A 100 -11.39 -9.67 11.28
N CYS A 101 -10.07 -9.44 11.19
CA CYS A 101 -9.16 -10.34 10.50
C CYS A 101 -8.94 -11.60 11.33
N GLN A 102 -9.26 -12.76 10.75
CA GLN A 102 -8.91 -14.07 11.30
C GLN A 102 -7.73 -14.62 10.49
N VAL A 103 -6.56 -14.71 11.13
CA VAL A 103 -5.35 -15.22 10.49
C VAL A 103 -5.47 -16.74 10.33
N ALA A 104 -5.37 -17.23 9.10
CA ALA A 104 -5.36 -18.66 8.83
C ALA A 104 -4.10 -19.31 9.42
N LEU A 105 -4.25 -20.46 10.09
CA LEU A 105 -3.14 -21.24 10.65
C LEU A 105 -2.18 -21.74 9.56
N VAL A 106 -2.70 -21.98 8.36
CA VAL A 106 -1.93 -22.39 7.19
C VAL A 106 -2.09 -21.34 6.09
N PRO A 107 -1.00 -20.66 5.66
CA PRO A 107 -1.06 -19.71 4.56
C PRO A 107 -1.52 -20.40 3.28
N CYS A 108 -2.60 -19.91 2.68
CA CYS A 108 -3.00 -20.33 1.34
C CYS A 108 -2.26 -19.50 0.28
N ARG A 109 -1.70 -20.17 -0.74
CA ARG A 109 -1.04 -19.46 -1.85
C ARG A 109 -2.05 -18.56 -2.59
N SER A 110 -1.68 -17.30 -2.78
CA SER A 110 -2.47 -16.30 -3.52
C SER A 110 -2.69 -16.66 -4.99
N SER A 111 -1.97 -17.68 -5.52
CA SER A 111 -2.17 -18.22 -6.87
C SER A 111 -3.59 -18.71 -7.14
N ARG A 112 -4.39 -18.97 -6.10
CA ARG A 112 -5.82 -19.30 -6.25
C ARG A 112 -6.67 -18.12 -6.75
N TRP A 113 -6.21 -16.89 -6.56
CA TRP A 113 -6.87 -15.65 -7.02
C TRP A 113 -6.22 -15.04 -8.27
N LEU A 114 -5.15 -15.66 -8.78
CA LEU A 114 -4.62 -15.40 -10.13
C LEU A 114 -5.59 -16.01 -11.15
N ILE A 115 -6.74 -15.36 -11.33
CA ILE A 115 -7.67 -15.68 -12.42
C ILE A 115 -6.92 -15.37 -13.71
N ARG A 116 -6.50 -16.41 -14.43
CA ARG A 116 -6.05 -16.25 -15.81
C ARG A 116 -7.27 -15.79 -16.61
N TRP A 117 -7.21 -14.54 -17.05
CA TRP A 117 -8.25 -13.84 -17.79
C TRP A 117 -8.66 -14.42 -19.17
N PRO A 118 -7.96 -15.39 -19.85
CA PRO A 118 -8.33 -15.69 -21.23
C PRO A 118 -9.29 -16.87 -21.44
N THR A 119 -10.01 -17.41 -20.44
CA THR A 119 -10.89 -18.59 -20.67
C THR A 119 -12.40 -18.33 -20.62
N VAL A 120 -12.87 -17.12 -20.32
CA VAL A 120 -14.31 -16.86 -20.24
C VAL A 120 -14.63 -15.55 -20.97
N GLY A 121 -15.55 -15.62 -21.94
CA GLY A 121 -16.01 -14.45 -22.69
C GLY A 121 -16.37 -13.29 -21.75
N LEU A 122 -15.93 -12.09 -22.10
CA LEU A 122 -15.92 -10.92 -21.22
C LEU A 122 -17.32 -10.61 -20.65
N PRO A 123 -17.57 -10.77 -19.33
CA PRO A 123 -18.67 -10.05 -18.71
C PRO A 123 -18.39 -8.54 -18.78
N PRO A 124 -19.43 -7.67 -18.74
CA PRO A 124 -19.22 -6.22 -18.69
C PRO A 124 -18.29 -5.87 -17.53
N LEU A 125 -17.31 -4.98 -17.77
CA LEU A 125 -16.42 -4.45 -16.72
C LEU A 125 -17.21 -3.90 -15.51
N ARG A 126 -18.44 -3.40 -15.78
CA ARG A 126 -19.46 -3.11 -14.77
C ARG A 126 -19.96 -4.40 -14.12
N GLY A 127 -19.45 -4.69 -12.92
CA GLY A 127 -19.84 -5.84 -12.11
C GLY A 127 -18.63 -6.62 -11.61
N PHE A 128 -17.66 -6.87 -12.50
CA PHE A 128 -16.42 -7.55 -12.14
C PHE A 128 -15.59 -6.76 -11.11
N SER A 129 -15.55 -5.43 -11.22
CA SER A 129 -14.89 -4.59 -10.21
C SER A 129 -15.41 -4.81 -8.79
N THR A 130 -16.68 -5.19 -8.64
CA THR A 130 -17.32 -5.41 -7.34
C THR A 130 -16.94 -6.74 -6.70
N THR A 131 -16.35 -7.67 -7.47
CA THR A 131 -15.81 -8.95 -6.98
C THR A 131 -14.32 -8.88 -6.68
N LEU A 132 -13.64 -7.80 -7.09
CA LEU A 132 -12.20 -7.57 -6.86
C LEU A 132 -11.88 -6.83 -5.55
N CYS A 133 -12.88 -6.55 -4.71
CA CYS A 133 -12.70 -5.82 -3.46
C CYS A 133 -13.17 -6.63 -2.25
N ASN A 134 -12.46 -6.49 -1.14
CA ASN A 134 -12.89 -7.01 0.15
C ASN A 134 -14.16 -6.26 0.62
N ARG A 135 -15.09 -6.97 1.27
CA ARG A 135 -16.26 -6.40 1.94
C ARG A 135 -16.29 -6.90 3.39
N LEU A 136 -16.43 -5.99 4.36
CA LEU A 136 -16.57 -6.37 5.77
C LEU A 136 -17.99 -6.79 6.15
N ARG A 137 -18.98 -6.29 5.41
CA ARG A 137 -20.39 -6.65 5.56
C ARG A 137 -20.88 -7.14 4.19
N GLN A 138 -21.43 -8.34 4.13
CA GLN A 138 -22.24 -8.75 2.98
C GLN A 138 -23.62 -8.06 3.10
N PRO A 139 -24.29 -7.73 1.99
CA PRO A 139 -25.70 -7.36 2.04
C PRO A 139 -26.55 -8.48 2.63
#